data_AF-A0A6G8NY08-F1
#
_entry.id   AF-A0A6G8NY08-F1
#
_cell.length_a   1.000
_cell.length_b   1.000
_cell.length_c   1.000
_cell.angle_alpha   90.00
_cell.angle_beta   90.00
_cell.angle_gamma   90.00
#
_symmetry.space_group_name_H-M   'P 1'
#
loop_
_entity.id
_entity.type
_entity.pdbx_description
1 polymer ?
#
loop_
_entity_poly.entity_id
_entity_poly.type
_entity_poly.pdbx_seq_one_letter_code
_entity_poly.pdbx_strand_id
1 'polypeptide(L)'
;MRQRLDASDAWVDGRATAGYQGAPVKRNQQIAQEAPIAFELGDIIIGALERHPLFISSVLPNRVYPPLFNRYEGGMHFGSHVDGAIRLVPGHGTRVRTDVSITLFLTPPEDYDGGELVIEDTYGVQEVKLPAGHAIVYPATSLHEVRPVTRGMRVASFFWAQSLVRDDTRRSLLFDMDNAIQRLNAQNADDAARRTLVGCYHNLLRLWSET
;
A
#
# COMPACT_ATOMS: atom_id res chain seq x y z
N MET A 1 16.19 -5.09 -6.80
CA MET A 1 15.14 -4.16 -7.25
C MET A 1 15.69 -2.74 -7.46
N ARG A 2 16.23 -2.08 -6.42
CA ARG A 2 16.70 -0.69 -6.49
C ARG A 2 17.65 -0.38 -7.65
N GLN A 3 18.73 -1.15 -7.80
CA GLN A 3 19.71 -1.00 -8.89
C GLN A 3 19.07 -1.04 -10.29
N ARG A 4 18.02 -1.84 -10.49
CA ARG A 4 17.32 -1.94 -11.77
C ARG A 4 16.47 -0.71 -12.05
N LEU A 5 15.81 -0.18 -11.01
CA LEU A 5 15.07 1.09 -11.11
C LEU A 5 16.00 2.27 -11.41
N ASP A 6 17.21 2.28 -10.83
CA ASP A 6 18.21 3.34 -11.10
C ASP A 6 18.75 3.31 -12.52
N ALA A 7 18.94 2.12 -13.08
CA ALA A 7 19.42 1.95 -14.45
C ALA A 7 18.33 2.18 -15.51
N SER A 8 17.06 2.40 -15.11
CA SER A 8 15.96 2.59 -16.04
C SER A 8 15.92 4.02 -16.59
N ASP A 9 15.67 4.14 -17.88
CA ASP A 9 15.37 5.39 -18.60
C ASP A 9 13.86 5.72 -18.61
N ALA A 10 13.02 4.84 -18.06
CA ALA A 10 11.56 4.96 -18.11
C ALA A 10 10.96 5.93 -17.06
N TRP A 11 11.79 6.77 -16.42
CA TRP A 11 11.33 7.79 -15.47
C TRP A 11 10.67 8.96 -16.20
N VAL A 12 9.37 9.12 -15.98
CA VAL A 12 8.53 10.20 -16.55
C VAL A 12 7.96 11.09 -15.44
N ASP A 13 7.34 12.20 -15.82
CA ASP A 13 6.61 13.07 -14.89
C ASP A 13 5.48 12.30 -14.19
N GLY A 14 5.50 12.25 -12.86
CA GLY A 14 4.53 11.46 -12.11
C GLY A 14 3.12 12.05 -12.06
N ARG A 15 2.90 13.27 -12.57
CA ARG A 15 1.53 13.80 -12.80
C ARG A 15 0.73 12.92 -13.75
N ALA A 16 1.39 12.13 -14.60
CA ALA A 16 0.75 11.20 -15.54
C ALA A 16 -0.18 10.17 -14.87
N THR A 17 -0.04 9.90 -13.57
CA THR A 17 -0.87 8.93 -12.86
C THR A 17 -1.74 9.55 -11.76
N ALA A 18 -1.66 10.87 -11.61
CA ALA A 18 -2.41 11.62 -10.60
C ALA A 18 -3.82 11.94 -11.12
N GLY A 19 -4.81 11.82 -10.23
CA GLY A 19 -6.17 12.28 -10.52
C GLY A 19 -6.25 13.81 -10.52
N TYR A 20 -7.45 14.34 -10.81
CA TYR A 20 -7.72 15.77 -10.87
C TYR A 20 -7.23 16.56 -9.64
N GLN A 21 -7.46 16.04 -8.43
CA GLN A 21 -7.03 16.68 -7.18
C GLN A 21 -5.51 16.61 -6.95
N GLY A 22 -4.87 15.50 -7.35
CA GLY A 22 -3.47 15.27 -7.05
C GLY A 22 -2.50 15.93 -8.03
N ALA A 23 -2.87 16.02 -9.31
CA ALA A 23 -1.96 16.53 -10.35
C ALA A 23 -1.43 17.96 -10.09
N PRO A 24 -2.23 18.92 -9.58
CA PRO A 24 -1.75 20.27 -9.28
C PRO A 24 -0.75 20.35 -8.12
N VAL A 25 -0.80 19.41 -7.18
CA VAL A 25 0.03 19.39 -5.96
C VAL A 25 1.15 18.35 -6.03
N LYS A 26 1.37 17.74 -7.19
CA LYS A 26 2.36 16.68 -7.38
C LYS A 26 3.53 17.15 -8.22
N ARG A 27 4.72 17.00 -7.65
CA ARG A 27 5.99 17.19 -8.34
C ARG A 27 6.91 16.05 -7.97
N ASN A 28 6.90 14.99 -8.78
CA ASN A 28 7.78 13.83 -8.61
C ASN A 28 8.03 13.16 -9.97
N GLN A 29 8.77 12.05 -9.97
CA GLN A 29 8.91 11.20 -11.14
C GLN A 29 8.38 9.79 -10.86
N GLN A 30 7.98 9.10 -11.93
CA GLN A 30 7.52 7.72 -11.87
C GLN A 30 8.05 6.90 -13.02
N ILE A 31 8.23 5.60 -12.82
CA ILE A 31 8.38 4.69 -13.95
C ILE A 31 7.08 4.70 -14.75
N ALA A 32 7.19 4.83 -16.08
CA ALA A 32 6.05 4.75 -16.98
C ALA A 32 5.28 3.43 -16.77
N GLN A 33 3.95 3.51 -16.66
CA GLN A 33 3.11 2.36 -16.27
C GLN A 33 3.21 1.18 -17.24
N GLU A 34 3.46 1.46 -18.52
CA GLU A 34 3.58 0.44 -19.58
C GLU A 34 5.02 -0.02 -19.81
N ALA A 35 5.98 0.46 -19.01
CA ALA A 35 7.37 0.03 -19.13
C ALA A 35 7.49 -1.44 -18.67
N PRO A 36 8.21 -2.31 -19.41
CA PRO A 36 8.41 -3.72 -19.02
C PRO A 36 8.94 -3.90 -17.59
N ILE A 37 9.82 -2.99 -17.14
CA ILE A 37 10.38 -3.02 -15.79
C ILE A 37 9.33 -2.78 -14.69
N ALA A 38 8.26 -2.03 -14.97
CA ALA A 38 7.17 -1.81 -14.01
C ALA A 38 6.41 -3.10 -13.74
N PHE A 39 6.08 -3.86 -14.79
CA PHE A 39 5.40 -5.16 -14.66
C PHE A 39 6.28 -6.17 -13.93
N GLU A 40 7.52 -6.35 -14.39
CA GLU A 40 8.40 -7.37 -13.82
C GLU A 40 8.70 -7.14 -12.33
N LEU A 41 8.96 -5.89 -11.93
CA LEU A 41 9.19 -5.57 -10.52
C LEU A 41 7.89 -5.59 -9.72
N GLY A 42 6.76 -5.24 -10.34
CA GLY A 42 5.45 -5.35 -9.73
C GLY A 42 5.08 -6.79 -9.38
N ASP A 43 5.32 -7.74 -10.29
CA ASP A 43 5.07 -9.16 -10.07
C ASP A 43 5.90 -9.72 -8.91
N ILE A 44 7.14 -9.26 -8.74
CA ILE A 44 7.97 -9.61 -7.58
C ILE A 44 7.34 -9.13 -6.28
N ILE A 45 6.84 -7.89 -6.24
CA ILE A 45 6.19 -7.31 -5.06
C ILE A 45 4.90 -8.06 -4.74
N ILE A 46 4.02 -8.25 -5.73
CA ILE A 46 2.75 -8.96 -5.56
C ILE A 46 3.01 -10.37 -5.05
N GLY A 47 3.90 -11.12 -5.71
CA GLY A 47 4.23 -12.48 -5.31
C GLY A 47 4.76 -12.55 -3.88
N ALA A 48 5.55 -11.58 -3.42
CA ALA A 48 6.01 -11.53 -2.03
C ALA A 48 4.86 -11.28 -1.04
N LEU A 49 3.96 -10.34 -1.36
CA LEU A 49 2.84 -9.96 -0.51
C LEU A 49 1.78 -11.06 -0.39
N GLU A 50 1.50 -11.78 -1.48
CA GLU A 50 0.56 -12.91 -1.49
C GLU A 50 0.96 -14.04 -0.53
N ARG A 51 2.25 -14.13 -0.18
CA ARG A 51 2.78 -15.11 0.77
C ARG A 51 3.07 -14.52 2.16
N HIS A 52 2.74 -13.26 2.41
CA HIS A 52 3.06 -12.58 3.66
C HIS A 52 1.85 -12.60 4.61
N PRO A 53 1.83 -13.43 5.67
CA PRO A 53 0.62 -13.65 6.48
C PRO A 53 0.03 -12.37 7.09
N LEU A 54 0.90 -11.48 7.60
CA LEU A 54 0.46 -10.19 8.16
C LEU A 54 -0.25 -9.31 7.13
N PHE A 55 0.20 -9.32 5.87
CA PHE A 55 -0.43 -8.54 4.80
C PHE A 55 -1.78 -9.14 4.41
N ILE A 56 -1.84 -10.47 4.27
CA ILE A 56 -3.09 -11.17 3.96
C ILE A 56 -4.13 -10.90 5.05
N SER A 57 -3.75 -10.98 6.32
CA SER A 57 -4.65 -10.74 7.45
C SER A 57 -5.10 -9.28 7.56
N SER A 58 -4.19 -8.32 7.37
CA SER A 58 -4.53 -6.89 7.51
C SER A 58 -5.30 -6.32 6.32
N VAL A 59 -5.04 -6.81 5.10
CA VAL A 59 -5.61 -6.25 3.86
C VAL A 59 -6.77 -7.09 3.32
N LEU A 60 -6.75 -8.41 3.47
CA LEU A 60 -7.69 -9.36 2.87
C LEU A 60 -7.89 -9.08 1.36
N PRO A 61 -6.83 -9.14 0.54
CA PRO A 61 -6.89 -8.65 -0.84
C PRO A 61 -7.82 -9.47 -1.73
N ASN A 62 -8.72 -8.81 -2.47
CA ASN A 62 -9.48 -9.40 -3.59
C ASN A 62 -8.79 -9.08 -4.93
N ARG A 63 -8.48 -7.80 -5.16
CA ARG A 63 -7.74 -7.36 -6.36
C ARG A 63 -6.69 -6.32 -5.98
N VAL A 64 -5.51 -6.45 -6.57
CA VAL A 64 -4.41 -5.51 -6.37
C VAL A 64 -4.22 -4.69 -7.65
N TYR A 65 -4.18 -3.37 -7.51
CA TYR A 65 -3.78 -2.48 -8.59
C TYR A 65 -2.26 -2.65 -8.83
N PRO A 66 -1.78 -2.76 -10.08
CA PRO A 66 -0.37 -3.00 -10.35
C PRO A 66 0.56 -2.03 -9.61
N PRO A 67 1.63 -2.51 -8.94
CA PRO A 67 2.63 -1.68 -8.29
C PRO A 67 3.20 -0.61 -9.21
N LEU A 68 3.10 0.65 -8.80
CA LEU A 68 3.75 1.77 -9.45
C LEU A 68 5.04 2.11 -8.70
N PHE A 69 5.97 2.79 -9.36
CA PHE A 69 7.25 3.19 -8.77
C PHE A 69 7.42 4.69 -8.90
N ASN A 70 7.74 5.35 -7.78
CA ASN A 70 7.98 6.79 -7.74
C ASN A 70 9.36 7.13 -7.16
N ARG A 71 9.86 8.31 -7.53
CA ARG A 71 11.03 8.91 -6.91
C ARG A 71 10.83 10.40 -6.63
N TYR A 72 11.45 10.86 -5.55
CA TYR A 72 11.43 12.24 -5.09
C TYR A 72 12.86 12.67 -4.73
N GLU A 73 13.32 13.77 -5.31
CA GLU A 73 14.61 14.42 -5.04
C GLU A 73 14.52 15.93 -5.28
N GLY A 74 15.46 16.72 -4.77
CA GLY A 74 15.59 18.14 -5.15
C GLY A 74 14.33 19.01 -4.92
N GLY A 75 13.61 18.78 -3.82
CA GLY A 75 12.38 19.49 -3.45
C GLY A 75 11.09 18.91 -4.04
N MET A 76 11.18 17.80 -4.77
CA MET A 76 10.00 17.02 -5.19
C MET A 76 9.15 16.60 -3.99
N HIS A 77 7.84 16.63 -4.17
CA HIS A 77 6.82 16.36 -3.15
C HIS A 77 5.52 15.89 -3.81
N PHE A 78 4.58 15.45 -2.98
CA PHE A 78 3.19 15.29 -3.37
C PHE A 78 2.32 15.82 -2.25
N GLY A 79 1.75 17.02 -2.43
CA GLY A 79 0.96 17.69 -1.39
C GLY A 79 -0.33 16.96 -1.04
N SER A 80 -0.98 17.47 0.00
CA SER A 80 -2.17 16.89 0.62
C SER A 80 -3.27 16.55 -0.39
N HIS A 81 -3.67 15.28 -0.41
CA HIS A 81 -4.74 14.75 -1.27
C HIS A 81 -5.36 13.47 -0.69
N VAL A 82 -6.50 13.08 -1.25
CA VAL A 82 -7.14 11.78 -1.02
C VAL A 82 -7.05 10.96 -2.30
N ASP A 83 -6.87 9.65 -2.19
CA ASP A 83 -6.80 8.79 -3.36
C ASP A 83 -8.14 8.71 -4.09
N GLY A 84 -8.06 8.57 -5.42
CA GLY A 84 -9.26 8.35 -6.23
C GLY A 84 -9.90 7.01 -5.88
N ALA A 85 -11.18 7.02 -5.50
CA ALA A 85 -11.91 5.84 -5.01
C ALA A 85 -11.98 4.65 -6.00
N ILE A 86 -11.90 4.93 -7.30
CA ILE A 86 -11.89 3.92 -8.37
C ILE A 86 -10.70 4.16 -9.27
N ARG A 87 -9.89 3.12 -9.49
CA ARG A 87 -8.78 3.12 -10.43
C ARG A 87 -9.10 2.19 -11.60
N LEU A 88 -8.78 2.63 -12.81
CA LEU A 88 -8.83 1.80 -14.01
C LEU A 88 -7.45 1.19 -14.23
N VAL A 89 -7.38 -0.13 -14.31
CA VAL A 89 -6.15 -0.84 -14.67
C VAL A 89 -5.86 -0.58 -16.16
N PRO A 90 -4.72 0.03 -16.51
CA PRO A 90 -4.34 0.28 -17.90
C PRO A 90 -4.35 -1.01 -18.73
N GLY A 91 -4.72 -0.93 -20.01
CA GLY A 91 -4.75 -2.07 -20.94
C GLY A 91 -5.91 -3.07 -20.75
N HIS A 92 -6.46 -3.19 -19.54
CA HIS A 92 -7.50 -4.20 -19.24
C HIS A 92 -8.90 -3.61 -18.98
N GLY A 93 -9.00 -2.30 -18.70
CA GLY A 93 -10.28 -1.62 -18.43
C GLY A 93 -10.97 -2.06 -17.13
N THR A 94 -10.33 -2.93 -16.35
CA THR A 94 -10.86 -3.43 -15.07
C THR A 94 -10.84 -2.30 -14.04
N ARG A 95 -11.93 -2.16 -13.30
CA ARG A 95 -12.05 -1.20 -12.19
C ARG A 95 -11.63 -1.87 -10.89
N VAL A 96 -10.83 -1.16 -10.10
CA VAL A 96 -10.40 -1.54 -8.75
C VAL A 96 -10.88 -0.45 -7.81
N ARG A 97 -11.68 -0.82 -6.81
CA ARG A 97 -12.01 0.06 -5.69
C ARG A 97 -10.79 0.18 -4.77
N THR A 98 -10.39 1.40 -4.44
CA THR A 98 -9.23 1.63 -3.58
C THR A 98 -9.66 1.62 -2.13
N ASP A 99 -9.56 0.46 -1.47
CA ASP A 99 -9.88 0.35 -0.04
C ASP A 99 -8.65 0.65 0.81
N VAL A 100 -7.50 0.09 0.39
CA VAL A 100 -6.23 0.18 1.11
C VAL A 100 -5.15 0.71 0.17
N SER A 101 -4.43 1.72 0.61
CA SER A 101 -3.21 2.23 -0.02
C SER A 101 -1.99 1.57 0.59
N ILE A 102 -1.01 1.24 -0.25
CA ILE A 102 0.21 0.55 0.14
C ILE A 102 1.41 1.35 -0.37
N THR A 103 2.39 1.57 0.49
CA THR A 103 3.71 2.08 0.10
C THR A 103 4.80 1.13 0.59
N LEU A 104 5.57 0.57 -0.34
CA LEU A 104 6.80 -0.19 -0.07
C LEU A 104 8.01 0.74 -0.23
N PHE A 105 8.77 0.92 0.84
CA PHE A 105 9.96 1.77 0.85
C PHE A 105 11.12 1.05 0.18
N LEU A 106 11.80 1.70 -0.77
CA LEU A 106 12.93 1.12 -1.51
C LEU A 106 14.26 1.85 -1.27
N THR A 107 14.22 2.99 -0.58
CA THR A 107 15.40 3.72 -0.10
C THR A 107 15.43 3.71 1.43
N PRO A 108 16.58 3.43 2.08
CA PRO A 108 16.74 3.60 3.52
C PRO A 108 16.44 5.03 3.98
N PRO A 109 15.78 5.24 5.13
CA PRO A 109 15.37 6.56 5.60
C PRO A 109 16.54 7.53 5.86
N GLU A 110 17.73 7.02 6.15
CA GLU A 110 18.97 7.77 6.35
C GLU A 110 19.57 8.35 5.05
N ASP A 111 19.20 7.80 3.89
CA ASP A 111 19.75 8.21 2.60
C ASP A 111 19.05 9.46 2.03
N TYR A 112 17.99 9.95 2.66
CA TYR A 112 17.26 11.16 2.25
C TYR A 112 16.68 11.96 3.41
N ASP A 113 16.67 13.29 3.26
CA ASP A 113 16.07 14.22 4.23
C ASP A 113 14.71 14.70 3.73
N GLY A 114 13.75 14.85 4.65
CA GLY A 114 12.35 15.02 4.31
C GLY A 114 11.73 13.74 3.74
N GLY A 115 10.73 13.87 2.86
CA GLY A 115 10.09 12.72 2.20
C GLY A 115 9.22 11.86 3.11
N GLU A 116 8.86 12.37 4.29
CA GLU A 116 7.90 11.72 5.19
C GLU A 116 6.57 11.54 4.46
N LEU A 117 6.01 10.33 4.54
CA LEU A 117 4.61 10.10 4.23
C LEU A 117 3.79 10.53 5.44
N VAL A 118 3.06 11.62 5.28
CA VAL A 118 2.20 12.19 6.32
C VAL A 118 0.78 11.71 6.06
N ILE A 119 0.16 11.04 7.03
CA ILE A 119 -1.20 10.51 6.93
C ILE A 119 -2.02 11.15 8.04
N GLU A 120 -3.07 11.86 7.67
CA GLU A 120 -4.04 12.40 8.61
C GLU A 120 -5.15 11.39 8.84
N ASP A 121 -5.42 11.14 10.12
CA ASP A 121 -6.50 10.30 10.61
C ASP A 121 -7.35 11.11 11.61
N THR A 122 -8.50 10.55 12.00
CA THR A 122 -9.52 11.14 12.87
C THR A 122 -8.94 11.74 14.16
N TYR A 123 -7.87 11.14 14.69
CA TYR A 123 -7.27 11.52 15.98
C TYR A 123 -5.88 12.15 15.88
N GLY A 124 -5.39 12.42 14.66
CA GLY A 124 -4.12 13.12 14.49
C GLY A 124 -3.37 12.74 13.22
N VAL A 125 -2.12 13.16 13.19
CA VAL A 125 -1.23 13.03 12.03
C VAL A 125 -0.12 12.05 12.35
N GLN A 126 0.13 11.10 11.45
CA GLN A 126 1.24 10.16 11.53
C GLN A 126 2.27 10.48 10.45
N GLU A 127 3.54 10.61 10.82
CA GLU A 127 4.65 10.80 9.89
C GLU A 127 5.44 9.50 9.76
N VAL A 128 5.61 9.02 8.52
CA VAL A 128 6.13 7.68 8.26
C VAL A 128 7.32 7.73 7.31
N LYS A 129 8.45 7.22 7.80
CA LYS A 129 9.64 6.83 7.02
C LYS A 129 10.14 5.49 7.53
N LEU A 130 10.01 4.44 6.73
CA LEU A 130 10.38 3.08 7.12
C LEU A 130 11.68 2.62 6.45
N PRO A 131 12.37 1.62 7.01
CA PRO A 131 13.52 0.98 6.36
C PRO A 131 13.18 0.45 4.95
N ALA A 132 14.18 0.39 4.08
CA ALA A 132 14.01 -0.24 2.77
C ALA A 132 13.54 -1.70 2.91
N GLY A 133 12.55 -2.09 2.11
CA GLY A 133 11.89 -3.40 2.17
C GLY A 133 10.68 -3.47 3.10
N HIS A 134 10.45 -2.44 3.93
CA HIS A 134 9.24 -2.36 4.76
C HIS A 134 8.10 -1.70 3.98
N ALA A 135 6.87 -2.14 4.26
CA ALA A 135 5.67 -1.55 3.70
C ALA A 135 4.78 -0.96 4.80
N ILE A 136 4.10 0.13 4.47
CA ILE A 136 2.95 0.63 5.23
C ILE A 136 1.67 0.37 4.42
N VAL A 137 0.60 0.01 5.14
CA VAL A 137 -0.77 -0.08 4.62
C VAL A 137 -1.64 0.91 5.41
N TYR A 138 -2.51 1.63 4.72
CA TYR A 138 -3.39 2.63 5.33
C TYR A 138 -4.68 2.80 4.50
N PRO A 139 -5.78 3.32 5.08
CA PRO A 139 -7.00 3.55 4.33
C PRO A 139 -6.76 4.51 3.16
N ALA A 140 -7.22 4.16 1.96
CA ALA A 140 -7.10 5.05 0.80
C ALA A 140 -7.94 6.34 0.93
N THR A 141 -8.86 6.36 1.91
CA THR A 141 -9.67 7.52 2.28
C THR A 141 -8.91 8.56 3.10
N SER A 142 -7.74 8.23 3.64
CA SER A 142 -6.96 9.14 4.46
C SER A 142 -6.41 10.30 3.63
N LEU A 143 -6.52 11.51 4.17
CA LEU A 143 -5.82 12.67 3.64
C LEU A 143 -4.32 12.46 3.88
N HIS A 144 -3.50 12.57 2.85
CA HIS A 144 -2.08 12.29 2.98
C HIS A 144 -1.22 13.08 2.02
N GLU A 145 0.06 13.23 2.37
CA GLU A 145 1.07 13.89 1.55
C GLU A 145 2.44 13.22 1.67
N VAL A 146 3.31 13.46 0.69
CA VAL A 146 4.74 13.20 0.77
C VAL A 146 5.46 14.54 0.86
N ARG A 147 6.08 14.81 2.02
CA ARG A 147 6.83 16.04 2.24
C ARG A 147 8.01 16.19 1.26
N PRO A 148 8.48 17.43 1.00
CA PRO A 148 9.60 17.66 0.10
C PRO A 148 10.85 16.87 0.50
N VAL A 149 11.47 16.18 -0.46
CA VAL A 149 12.80 15.58 -0.27
C VAL A 149 13.86 16.63 -0.55
N THR A 150 14.62 17.05 0.47
CA THR A 150 15.57 18.16 0.38
C THR A 150 17.01 17.70 0.13
N ARG A 151 17.34 16.47 0.52
CA ARG A 151 18.63 15.81 0.27
C ARG A 151 18.39 14.36 -0.13
N GLY A 152 19.22 13.84 -1.04
CA GLY A 152 19.14 12.45 -1.48
C GLY A 152 17.89 12.18 -2.32
N MET A 153 17.51 10.91 -2.41
CA MET A 153 16.41 10.48 -3.26
C MET A 153 15.57 9.39 -2.59
N ARG A 154 14.30 9.69 -2.33
CA ARG A 154 13.32 8.71 -1.86
C ARG A 154 12.76 7.96 -3.06
N VAL A 155 12.98 6.64 -3.11
CA VAL A 155 12.33 5.75 -4.08
C VAL A 155 11.41 4.79 -3.34
N ALA A 156 10.20 4.62 -3.86
CA ALA A 156 9.21 3.71 -3.30
C ALA A 156 8.38 3.07 -4.40
N SER A 157 7.73 1.96 -4.05
CA SER A 157 6.60 1.45 -4.81
C SER A 157 5.31 1.80 -4.08
N PHE A 158 4.28 2.21 -4.83
CA PHE A 158 2.98 2.58 -4.29
C PHE A 158 1.86 2.00 -5.16
N PHE A 159 0.78 1.53 -4.52
CA PHE A 159 -0.36 0.92 -5.18
C PHE A 159 -1.53 0.76 -4.22
N TRP A 160 -2.61 0.15 -4.70
CA TRP A 160 -3.86 -0.02 -3.97
C TRP A 160 -4.33 -1.46 -4.00
N ALA A 161 -5.10 -1.84 -2.98
CA ALA A 161 -5.86 -3.07 -2.97
C ALA A 161 -7.35 -2.78 -2.79
N GLN A 162 -8.16 -3.48 -3.57
CA GLN A 162 -9.56 -3.74 -3.23
C GLN A 162 -9.56 -4.92 -2.26
N SER A 163 -10.07 -4.69 -1.05
CA SER A 163 -10.23 -5.73 -0.05
C SER A 163 -11.47 -6.57 -0.35
N LEU A 164 -11.45 -7.84 0.05
CA LEU A 164 -12.65 -8.66 0.19
C LEU A 164 -13.64 -7.97 1.12
N VAL A 165 -13.16 -7.29 2.17
CA VAL A 165 -14.02 -6.60 3.14
C VAL A 165 -13.90 -5.10 2.92
N ARG A 166 -14.93 -4.49 2.32
CA ARG A 166 -14.99 -3.06 1.98
C ARG A 166 -14.78 -2.16 3.20
N ASP A 167 -15.53 -2.42 4.27
CA ASP A 167 -15.58 -1.59 5.46
C ASP A 167 -14.31 -1.73 6.30
N ASP A 168 -13.68 -0.61 6.64
CA ASP A 168 -12.42 -0.57 7.38
C ASP A 168 -12.56 -1.09 8.82
N THR A 169 -13.69 -0.80 9.48
CA THR A 169 -13.94 -1.29 10.84
C THR A 169 -14.07 -2.81 10.86
N ARG A 170 -14.86 -3.39 9.94
CA ARG A 170 -15.02 -4.84 9.80
C ARG A 170 -13.70 -5.54 9.48
N ARG A 171 -12.88 -4.94 8.62
CA ARG A 171 -11.56 -5.47 8.28
C ARG A 171 -10.62 -5.43 9.48
N SER A 172 -10.59 -4.34 10.24
CA SER A 172 -9.81 -4.21 11.47
C SER A 172 -10.24 -5.21 12.54
N LEU A 173 -11.56 -5.44 12.72
CA LEU A 173 -12.07 -6.46 13.65
C LEU A 173 -11.62 -7.88 13.26
N LEU A 174 -11.63 -8.21 11.97
CA LEU A 174 -11.12 -9.51 11.50
C LEU A 174 -9.62 -9.64 11.76
N PHE A 175 -8.85 -8.58 11.49
CA PHE A 175 -7.41 -8.56 11.74
C PHE A 175 -7.07 -8.77 13.23
N ASP A 176 -7.75 -8.06 14.14
CA ASP A 176 -7.57 -8.23 15.58
C ASP A 176 -7.94 -9.64 16.05
N MET A 177 -9.02 -10.19 15.49
CA MET A 177 -9.47 -11.55 15.78
C MET A 177 -8.45 -12.59 15.32
N ASP A 178 -7.91 -12.48 14.11
CA ASP A 178 -6.87 -13.37 13.62
C ASP A 178 -5.60 -13.26 14.48
N ASN A 179 -5.13 -12.05 14.79
CA ASN A 179 -3.98 -11.85 15.69
C ASN A 179 -4.19 -12.50 17.07
N ALA A 180 -5.39 -12.39 17.63
CA ALA A 180 -5.72 -13.06 18.89
C ALA A 180 -5.67 -14.59 18.74
N ILE A 181 -6.24 -15.15 17.66
CA ILE A 181 -6.17 -16.58 17.35
C ILE A 181 -4.72 -17.05 17.20
N GLN A 182 -3.87 -16.31 16.47
CA GLN A 182 -2.46 -16.68 16.29
C GLN A 182 -1.70 -16.71 17.62
N ARG A 183 -1.95 -15.75 18.53
CA ARG A 183 -1.35 -15.77 19.88
C ARG A 183 -1.80 -16.99 20.69
N LEU A 184 -3.09 -17.34 20.64
CA LEU A 184 -3.61 -18.54 21.31
C LEU A 184 -3.02 -19.84 20.71
N ASN A 185 -2.77 -19.84 19.39
CA ASN A 185 -2.10 -20.95 18.72
C ASN A 185 -0.67 -21.14 19.25
N ALA A 186 0.10 -20.05 19.34
CA ALA A 186 1.48 -20.07 19.82
C ALA A 186 1.62 -20.49 21.29
N GLN A 187 0.60 -20.25 22.11
CA GLN A 187 0.61 -20.56 23.55
C GLN A 187 0.01 -21.94 23.89
N ASN A 188 -0.36 -22.75 22.89
CA ASN A 188 -1.04 -24.03 23.11
C ASN A 188 -2.27 -23.92 24.03
N ALA A 189 -3.06 -22.86 23.86
CA ALA A 189 -4.32 -22.68 24.58
C ALA A 189 -5.36 -23.76 24.20
N ASP A 190 -6.51 -23.77 24.88
CA ASP A 190 -7.55 -24.78 24.70
C ASP A 190 -7.93 -25.03 23.22
N ASP A 191 -7.76 -26.28 22.80
CA ASP A 191 -7.97 -26.73 21.42
C ASP A 191 -9.40 -26.50 20.90
N ALA A 192 -10.40 -26.71 21.74
CA ALA A 192 -11.80 -26.58 21.34
C ALA A 192 -12.18 -25.11 21.16
N ALA A 193 -11.79 -24.24 22.09
CA ALA A 193 -12.01 -22.81 22.01
C ALA A 193 -11.30 -22.20 20.80
N ARG A 194 -10.04 -22.58 20.53
CA ARG A 194 -9.30 -22.11 19.34
C ARG A 194 -10.02 -22.49 18.04
N ARG A 195 -10.47 -23.75 17.91
CA ARG A 195 -11.25 -24.19 16.74
C ARG A 195 -12.54 -23.41 16.58
N THR A 196 -13.26 -23.14 17.66
CA THR A 196 -14.48 -22.32 17.61
C THR A 196 -14.18 -20.91 17.11
N LEU A 197 -13.15 -20.26 17.63
CA LEU A 197 -12.76 -18.90 17.19
C LEU A 197 -12.36 -18.87 15.72
N VAL A 198 -11.56 -19.85 15.25
CA VAL A 198 -11.23 -19.99 13.82
C VAL A 198 -12.49 -20.14 12.97
N GLY A 199 -13.46 -20.95 13.41
CA GLY A 199 -14.76 -21.10 12.76
C GLY A 199 -15.54 -19.78 12.69
N CYS A 200 -15.59 -19.03 13.79
CA CYS A 200 -16.21 -17.70 13.85
C CYS A 200 -15.53 -16.71 12.88
N TYR A 201 -14.20 -16.65 12.85
CA TYR A 201 -13.44 -15.80 11.93
C TYR A 201 -13.84 -16.08 10.47
N HIS A 202 -13.81 -17.36 10.06
CA HIS A 202 -14.18 -17.72 8.69
C HIS A 202 -15.65 -17.45 8.37
N ASN A 203 -16.57 -17.60 9.32
CA ASN A 203 -17.98 -17.25 9.12
C ASN A 203 -18.16 -15.74 8.93
N LEU A 204 -17.50 -14.91 9.73
CA LEU A 204 -17.52 -13.45 9.57
C LEU A 204 -16.91 -13.03 8.23
N LEU A 205 -15.79 -13.63 7.85
CA LEU A 205 -15.17 -13.39 6.54
C LEU A 205 -16.14 -13.72 5.40
N ARG A 206 -16.84 -14.88 5.44
CA ARG A 206 -17.86 -15.22 4.43
C ARG A 206 -19.04 -14.23 4.41
N LEU A 207 -19.46 -13.73 5.57
CA LEU A 207 -20.57 -12.78 5.67
C LEU A 207 -20.23 -11.39 5.15
N TRP A 208 -18.96 -10.98 5.26
CA TRP A 208 -18.53 -9.62 4.94
C TRP A 208 -17.75 -9.49 3.62
N SER A 209 -17.38 -10.60 2.99
CA SER A 209 -16.60 -10.60 1.75
C SER A 209 -17.43 -10.22 0.52
N GLU A 210 -16.83 -9.44 -0.37
CA GLU A 210 -17.28 -9.10 -1.72
C GLU A 210 -16.22 -9.58 -2.73
N THR A 211 -16.55 -10.63 -3.50
CA THR A 211 -15.64 -11.28 -4.47
C THR A 211 -15.92 -10.84 -5.90
#